data_AF-A0A2X0QL73-F1
#
_entry.id   AF-A0A2X0QL73-F1
#
_cell.length_a   1.000
_cell.length_b   1.000
_cell.length_c   1.000
_cell.angle_alpha   90.00
_cell.angle_beta   90.00
_cell.angle_gamma   90.00
#
_symmetry.space_group_name_H-M   'P 1'
#
loop_
_entity.id
_entity.type
_entity.pdbx_description
1 polymer ?
#
loop_
_entity_poly.entity_id
_entity_poly.type
_entity_poly.pdbx_seq_one_letter_code
_entity_poly.pdbx_strand_id
1 'polypeptide(L)'
;MDNHVWILYVGILAIFLLGIAIYVGINEIRLNKEIEKIDEELYRFLYNFKEITSEDFLYLRKGYSGNNYLSNEYNVPGIYILNNNTENICYVGQGKKVFTRVNAHFTGNGNGDVYADYKYGSAFTVRIVTLESTNYTSLNELEREYIRLFDSYENGYNRTRGNN
;
A
#
# COMPACT_ATOMS: atom_id res chain seq x y z
N MET A 1 53.82 27.63 15.25
CA MET A 1 52.38 27.59 14.96
C MET A 1 51.69 27.64 16.32
N ASP A 2 50.99 28.73 16.61
CA ASP A 2 50.61 29.08 17.98
C ASP A 2 49.48 28.18 18.50
N ASN A 3 49.55 27.78 19.78
CA ASN A 3 48.55 26.93 20.44
C ASN A 3 47.12 27.50 20.33
N HIS A 4 47.00 28.82 20.23
CA HIS A 4 45.72 29.52 20.03
C HIS A 4 45.05 29.18 18.70
N VAL A 5 45.83 28.98 17.63
CA VAL A 5 45.31 28.65 16.30
C VAL A 5 44.75 27.23 16.27
N TRP A 6 45.41 26.28 16.95
CA TRP A 6 44.92 24.90 17.07
C TRP A 6 43.60 24.78 17.84
N ILE A 7 43.46 25.49 18.97
CA ILE A 7 42.23 25.50 19.77
C ILE A 7 41.04 26.00 18.93
N LEU A 8 41.26 27.03 18.10
CA LEU A 8 40.23 27.59 17.23
C LEU A 8 39.77 26.59 16.17
N TYR A 9 40.70 25.86 15.52
CA TYR A 9 40.36 24.82 14.55
C TYR A 9 39.59 23.65 15.18
N VAL A 10 39.99 23.20 16.38
CA VAL A 10 39.28 22.14 17.11
C VAL A 10 37.86 22.58 17.49
N GLY A 11 37.69 23.83 17.93
CA GLY A 11 36.37 24.39 18.25
C GLY A 11 35.43 24.44 17.04
N ILE A 12 35.93 24.89 15.88
CA ILE A 12 35.15 24.93 14.63
C ILE A 12 34.74 23.52 14.21
N LEU A 13 35.65 22.55 14.27
CA LEU A 13 35.36 21.16 13.94
C LEU A 13 34.28 20.57 14.87
N ALA A 14 34.35 20.84 16.18
CA ALA A 14 33.36 20.36 17.13
C ALA A 14 31.95 20.93 16.86
N ILE A 15 31.83 22.21 16.53
CA ILE A 15 30.56 22.85 16.16
C ILE A 15 30.00 22.25 14.87
N PHE A 16 30.87 22.00 13.88
CA PHE A 16 30.47 21.39 12.61
C PHE A 16 29.93 19.97 12.82
N LEU A 17 30.62 19.14 13.61
CA LEU A 17 30.17 17.79 13.94
C LEU A 17 28.85 17.80 14.73
N LEU A 18 28.69 18.74 15.66
CA LEU A 18 27.43 18.92 16.40
C LEU A 18 26.28 19.29 15.44
N GLY A 19 26.53 20.17 14.47
CA GLY A 19 25.55 20.52 13.44
C GLY A 19 25.11 19.33 12.60
N ILE A 20 26.05 18.45 12.21
CA ILE A 20 25.73 17.21 11.49
C ILE A 20 24.88 16.29 12.37
N ALA A 21 25.26 16.08 13.63
CA ALA A 21 24.51 15.21 14.54
C ALA A 21 23.06 15.71 14.74
N ILE A 22 22.88 17.02 14.91
CA ILE A 22 21.55 17.64 15.00
C ILE A 22 20.76 17.44 13.70
N TYR A 23 21.38 17.67 12.54
CA TYR A 23 20.73 17.48 11.25
C TYR A 23 20.26 16.04 11.03
N VAL A 24 21.12 15.06 11.35
CA VAL A 24 20.78 13.63 11.28
C VAL A 24 19.63 13.31 12.22
N GLY A 25 19.70 13.74 13.48
CA GLY A 25 18.64 13.48 14.47
C GLY A 25 17.28 14.09 14.07
N ILE A 26 17.28 15.30 13.50
CA ILE A 26 16.04 15.94 13.00
C ILE A 26 15.44 15.13 11.84
N ASN A 27 16.26 14.68 10.90
CA ASN A 27 15.80 13.89 9.76
C ASN A 27 15.26 12.53 10.20
N GLU A 28 15.89 11.88 11.17
CA GLU A 28 15.42 10.61 11.73
C GLU A 28 14.05 10.76 12.39
N ILE A 29 13.86 11.80 13.21
CA ILE A 29 12.56 12.11 13.83
C ILE A 29 11.49 12.39 12.75
N ARG A 30 11.84 13.13 11.69
CA ARG A 30 10.90 13.42 10.59
C ARG A 30 10.48 12.14 9.86
N LEU A 31 11.44 11.26 9.56
CA LEU A 31 11.17 10.00 8.88
C LEU A 31 10.26 9.09 9.72
N ASN A 32 10.52 8.99 11.02
CA ASN A 32 9.72 8.16 11.92
C ASN A 32 8.26 8.64 12.01
N LYS A 33 8.03 9.96 12.06
CA LYS A 33 6.67 10.54 12.03
C LYS A 33 5.95 10.26 10.71
N GLU A 34 6.67 10.29 9.60
CA GLU A 34 6.09 9.96 8.30
C GLU A 34 5.69 8.49 8.23
N ILE A 35 6.54 7.58 8.74
CA ILE A 35 6.23 6.14 8.84
C ILE A 35 4.99 5.89 9.69
N GLU A 36 4.91 6.50 10.88
CA GLU A 36 3.77 6.35 11.81
C GLU A 36 2.46 6.82 11.16
N LYS A 37 2.49 7.95 10.45
CA LYS A 37 1.30 8.44 9.74
C LYS A 37 0.83 7.49 8.65
N ILE A 38 1.76 6.97 7.84
CA ILE A 38 1.39 6.03 6.78
C ILE A 38 0.86 4.71 7.41
N ASP A 39 1.39 4.31 8.57
CA ASP A 39 0.96 3.10 9.27
C ASP A 39 -0.49 3.21 9.76
N GLU A 40 -0.85 4.35 10.36
CA GLU A 40 -2.23 4.65 10.71
C GLU A 40 -3.17 4.67 9.49
N GLU A 41 -2.73 5.25 8.38
CA GLU A 41 -3.51 5.28 7.13
C GLU A 41 -3.76 3.87 6.59
N LEU A 42 -2.77 2.99 6.69
CA LEU A 42 -2.83 1.60 6.27
C LEU A 42 -3.78 0.77 7.14
N TYR A 43 -3.68 0.93 8.46
CA TYR A 43 -4.60 0.30 9.40
C TYR A 43 -6.05 0.69 9.11
N ARG A 44 -6.31 1.99 8.92
CA ARG A 44 -7.66 2.47 8.56
C ARG A 44 -8.11 1.93 7.20
N PHE A 45 -7.21 1.79 6.24
CA PHE A 45 -7.52 1.24 4.93
C PHE A 45 -7.95 -0.23 5.00
N LEU A 46 -7.21 -1.04 5.76
CA LEU A 46 -7.44 -2.48 5.84
C LEU A 46 -8.60 -2.89 6.74
N TYR A 47 -8.78 -2.21 7.87
CA TYR A 47 -9.72 -2.66 8.92
C TYR A 47 -11.00 -1.84 9.00
N ASN A 48 -11.04 -0.61 8.45
CA ASN A 48 -12.26 0.21 8.43
C ASN A 48 -12.96 0.24 7.06
N PHE A 49 -12.66 -0.73 6.18
CA PHE A 49 -13.27 -0.87 4.85
C PHE A 49 -13.17 0.40 3.98
N LYS A 50 -12.16 1.25 4.23
CA LYS A 50 -11.98 2.49 3.48
C LYS A 50 -11.64 2.17 2.03
N GLU A 51 -12.17 2.96 1.12
CA GLU A 51 -11.83 2.91 -0.30
C GLU A 51 -10.82 4.02 -0.62
N ILE A 52 -9.82 3.70 -1.44
CA ILE A 52 -8.77 4.65 -1.87
C ILE A 52 -8.58 4.59 -3.39
N THR A 53 -7.99 5.62 -3.99
CA THR A 53 -7.68 5.63 -5.42
C THR A 53 -6.53 4.67 -5.76
N SER A 54 -6.42 4.26 -7.04
CA SER A 54 -5.25 3.52 -7.53
C SER A 54 -3.95 4.29 -7.28
N GLU A 55 -3.98 5.61 -7.40
CA GLU A 55 -2.83 6.49 -7.22
C GLU A 55 -2.40 6.50 -5.74
N ASP A 56 -3.36 6.66 -4.82
CA ASP A 56 -3.11 6.59 -3.38
C ASP A 56 -2.58 5.21 -2.98
N PHE A 57 -3.17 4.13 -3.51
CA PHE A 57 -2.69 2.77 -3.26
C PHE A 57 -1.21 2.62 -3.69
N LEU A 58 -0.86 3.09 -4.90
CA LEU A 58 0.50 3.04 -5.41
C LEU A 58 1.45 3.96 -4.63
N TYR A 59 0.97 5.09 -4.13
CA TYR A 59 1.72 5.99 -3.27
C TYR A 59 2.04 5.33 -1.92
N LEU A 60 1.02 4.80 -1.24
CA LEU A 60 1.17 4.02 -0.01
C LEU A 60 2.18 2.89 -0.24
N ARG A 61 2.09 2.20 -1.39
CA ARG A 61 3.05 1.15 -1.75
C ARG A 61 4.50 1.65 -1.90
N LYS A 62 4.71 2.82 -2.51
CA LYS A 62 6.04 3.41 -2.79
C LYS A 62 6.73 3.89 -1.52
N GLY A 63 6.01 4.58 -0.62
CA GLY A 63 6.56 5.09 0.64
C GLY A 63 7.24 4.00 1.49
N TYR A 64 6.74 2.77 1.40
CA TYR A 64 7.31 1.60 2.07
C TYR A 64 8.20 0.70 1.21
N SER A 65 8.49 1.05 -0.05
CA SER A 65 9.36 0.22 -0.89
C SER A 65 10.85 0.47 -0.64
N GLY A 66 11.22 1.57 0.03
CA GLY A 66 12.61 1.94 0.33
C GLY A 66 13.21 1.19 1.53
N ASN A 67 12.38 0.67 2.42
CA ASN A 67 12.76 -0.24 3.49
C ASN A 67 11.72 -1.35 3.53
N ASN A 68 12.15 -2.61 3.59
CA ASN A 68 11.30 -3.81 3.59
C ASN A 68 10.25 -3.83 4.73
N TYR A 69 9.22 -2.97 4.76
CA TYR A 69 8.24 -2.85 5.87
C TYR A 69 6.77 -3.01 5.42
N LEU A 70 6.46 -2.90 4.13
CA LEU A 70 5.33 -3.68 3.57
C LEU A 70 5.63 -5.20 3.56
N SER A 71 6.78 -5.59 4.14
CA SER A 71 7.14 -6.94 4.49
C SER A 71 6.09 -7.55 5.41
N ASN A 72 5.27 -8.42 4.84
CA ASN A 72 4.45 -9.43 5.51
C ASN A 72 3.35 -8.96 6.48
N GLU A 73 3.52 -7.89 7.28
CA GLU A 73 2.60 -7.54 8.38
C GLU A 73 1.22 -7.15 7.86
N TYR A 74 1.16 -6.29 6.84
CA TYR A 74 -0.10 -5.84 6.24
C TYR A 74 -0.45 -6.56 4.93
N ASN A 75 0.50 -7.28 4.36
CA ASN A 75 0.30 -8.03 3.12
C ASN A 75 -0.20 -9.44 3.43
N VAL A 76 -1.35 -9.47 4.11
CA VAL A 76 -1.97 -10.65 4.70
C VAL A 76 -2.99 -11.31 3.76
N PRO A 77 -3.51 -12.50 4.14
CA PRO A 77 -4.66 -13.09 3.47
C PRO A 77 -5.89 -12.17 3.49
N GLY A 78 -6.48 -11.95 2.32
CA GLY A 78 -7.73 -11.20 2.19
C GLY A 78 -8.26 -11.19 0.75
N ILE A 79 -9.35 -10.46 0.57
CA ILE A 79 -9.88 -10.12 -0.75
C ILE A 79 -9.69 -8.63 -1.03
N TYR A 80 -9.72 -8.28 -2.30
CA TYR A 80 -9.68 -6.91 -2.79
C TYR A 80 -10.76 -6.72 -3.85
N ILE A 81 -11.31 -5.51 -3.88
CA ILE A 81 -12.23 -5.03 -4.91
C ILE A 81 -11.54 -3.91 -5.67
N LEU A 82 -11.49 -4.03 -7.00
CA LEU A 82 -11.04 -2.98 -7.91
C LEU A 82 -12.26 -2.44 -8.64
N ASN A 83 -12.69 -1.23 -8.31
CA ASN A 83 -13.81 -0.58 -8.97
C ASN A 83 -13.29 0.27 -10.11
N ASN A 84 -13.72 0.01 -11.34
CA ASN A 84 -13.58 0.96 -12.45
C ASN A 84 -14.73 1.97 -12.33
N ASN A 85 -14.41 3.17 -11.84
CA ASN A 85 -15.39 4.23 -11.63
C ASN A 85 -15.85 4.89 -12.94
N THR A 86 -15.11 4.67 -14.04
CA THR A 86 -15.44 5.19 -15.37
C THR A 86 -16.60 4.41 -15.99
N GLU A 87 -16.57 3.08 -15.84
CA GLU A 87 -17.54 2.16 -16.45
C GLU A 87 -18.54 1.61 -15.43
N ASN A 88 -18.35 1.91 -14.14
CA ASN A 88 -19.17 1.44 -13.02
C ASN A 88 -19.25 -0.09 -12.94
N ILE A 89 -18.12 -0.76 -13.17
CA ILE A 89 -17.94 -2.21 -13.06
C ILE A 89 -16.77 -2.51 -12.12
N CYS A 90 -16.69 -3.75 -11.61
CA CYS A 90 -15.64 -4.11 -10.66
C CYS A 90 -15.04 -5.48 -10.90
N TYR A 91 -13.87 -5.69 -10.26
CA TYR A 91 -13.18 -6.96 -10.15
C TYR A 91 -13.00 -7.30 -8.68
N VAL A 92 -13.40 -8.50 -8.27
CA VAL A 92 -13.12 -9.05 -6.95
C VAL A 92 -12.08 -10.14 -7.08
N GLY A 93 -11.03 -10.08 -6.26
CA GLY A 93 -10.03 -11.15 -6.23
C GLY A 93 -9.53 -11.42 -4.83
N GLN A 94 -8.95 -12.60 -4.65
CA GLN A 94 -8.30 -13.00 -3.40
C GLN A 94 -6.76 -13.03 -3.49
N GLY A 95 -6.13 -13.07 -2.32
CA GLY A 95 -4.70 -13.34 -2.20
C GLY A 95 -4.26 -13.65 -0.78
N LYS A 96 -3.32 -14.58 -0.63
CA LYS A 96 -2.54 -14.74 0.64
C LYS A 96 -1.68 -13.51 0.96
N LYS A 97 -1.40 -12.72 -0.07
CA LYS A 97 -0.65 -11.46 -0.05
C LYS A 97 -1.45 -10.42 -0.84
N VAL A 98 -2.45 -9.82 -0.19
CA VAL A 98 -3.47 -9.01 -0.85
C VAL A 98 -2.90 -7.80 -1.59
N PHE A 99 -1.95 -7.06 -1.01
CA PHE A 99 -1.31 -5.92 -1.68
C PHE A 99 -0.48 -6.32 -2.89
N THR A 100 0.24 -7.44 -2.79
CA THR A 100 0.99 -7.96 -3.95
C THR A 100 0.04 -8.27 -5.11
N ARG A 101 -1.14 -8.83 -4.81
CA ARG A 101 -2.15 -9.15 -5.83
C ARG A 101 -2.77 -7.90 -6.44
N VAL A 102 -3.14 -6.90 -5.65
CA VAL A 102 -3.63 -5.61 -6.17
C VAL A 102 -2.59 -4.97 -7.10
N ASN A 103 -1.33 -4.88 -6.65
CA ASN A 103 -0.26 -4.30 -7.47
C ASN A 103 -0.03 -5.05 -8.79
N ALA A 104 -0.24 -6.37 -8.82
CA ALA A 104 -0.12 -7.16 -10.03
C ALA A 104 -1.08 -6.68 -11.14
N HIS A 105 -2.29 -6.23 -10.79
CA HIS A 105 -3.26 -5.70 -11.77
C HIS A 105 -2.77 -4.40 -12.40
N PHE A 106 -2.23 -3.47 -11.60
CA PHE A 106 -1.71 -2.19 -12.10
C PHE A 106 -0.33 -2.28 -12.76
N THR A 107 0.28 -3.47 -12.79
CA THR A 107 1.57 -3.75 -13.45
C THR A 107 1.48 -4.77 -14.58
N GLY A 108 0.27 -5.17 -14.98
CA GLY A 108 0.04 -6.07 -16.12
C GLY A 108 0.23 -7.56 -15.83
N ASN A 109 0.38 -7.94 -14.56
CA ASN A 109 0.52 -9.34 -14.11
C ASN A 109 -0.76 -9.90 -13.47
N GLY A 110 -1.87 -9.17 -13.56
CA GLY A 110 -3.19 -9.52 -13.02
C GLY A 110 -4.19 -9.89 -14.11
N ASN A 111 -5.42 -9.42 -13.96
CA ASN A 111 -6.45 -9.48 -14.99
C ASN A 111 -6.08 -8.49 -16.13
N GLY A 112 -6.05 -9.00 -17.36
CA GLY A 112 -5.63 -8.22 -18.53
C GLY A 112 -6.57 -7.07 -18.87
N ASP A 113 -7.88 -7.26 -18.69
CA ASP A 113 -8.91 -6.26 -18.98
C ASP A 113 -8.81 -5.10 -17.97
N VAL A 114 -8.69 -5.42 -16.68
CA VAL A 114 -8.44 -4.42 -15.62
C VAL A 114 -7.18 -3.61 -15.92
N TYR A 115 -6.08 -4.28 -16.29
CA TYR A 115 -4.83 -3.59 -16.62
C TYR A 115 -4.98 -2.71 -17.86
N ALA A 116 -5.66 -3.18 -18.90
CA ALA A 116 -5.87 -2.43 -20.12
C ALA A 116 -6.63 -1.14 -19.80
N ASP A 117 -7.77 -1.22 -19.12
CA ASP A 117 -8.60 -0.05 -18.81
C ASP A 117 -7.84 0.94 -17.93
N TYR A 118 -7.14 0.46 -16.91
CA TYR A 118 -6.27 1.30 -16.08
C TYR A 118 -5.21 2.02 -16.92
N LYS A 119 -4.52 1.28 -17.82
CA LYS A 119 -3.48 1.83 -18.69
C LYS A 119 -4.03 2.87 -19.68
N TYR A 120 -5.28 2.73 -20.10
CA TYR A 120 -5.96 3.66 -21.01
C TYR A 120 -6.68 4.82 -20.28
N GLY A 121 -6.54 4.92 -18.96
CA GLY A 121 -6.94 6.09 -18.19
C GLY A 121 -8.26 5.98 -17.44
N SER A 122 -8.86 4.78 -17.37
CA SER A 122 -10.01 4.55 -16.48
C SER A 122 -9.62 4.78 -15.02
N ALA A 123 -10.46 5.48 -14.28
CA ALA A 123 -10.24 5.77 -12.86
C ALA A 123 -10.58 4.56 -11.99
N PHE A 124 -9.62 4.08 -11.21
CA PHE A 124 -9.83 2.95 -10.31
C PHE A 124 -9.80 3.35 -8.84
N THR A 125 -10.63 2.67 -8.05
CA THR A 125 -10.49 2.63 -6.60
C THR A 125 -10.26 1.20 -6.12
N VAL A 126 -9.56 1.09 -4.99
CA VAL A 126 -9.21 -0.16 -4.34
C VAL A 126 -9.88 -0.20 -2.97
N ARG A 127 -10.52 -1.31 -2.67
CA ARG A 127 -10.97 -1.68 -1.33
C ARG A 127 -10.37 -3.03 -0.96
N ILE A 128 -9.98 -3.19 0.30
CA ILE A 128 -9.46 -4.46 0.82
C ILE A 128 -10.25 -4.90 2.03
N VAL A 129 -10.44 -6.21 2.14
CA VAL A 129 -11.05 -6.86 3.30
C VAL A 129 -10.12 -8.00 3.69
N THR A 130 -9.45 -7.86 4.84
CA THR A 130 -8.56 -8.91 5.35
C THR A 130 -9.38 -10.07 5.89
N LEU A 131 -8.91 -11.32 5.70
CA LEU A 131 -9.65 -12.49 6.17
C LEU A 131 -9.88 -12.44 7.69
N GLU A 132 -8.87 -11.98 8.45
CA GLU A 132 -8.93 -11.82 9.91
C GLU A 132 -9.97 -10.78 10.39
N SER A 133 -10.34 -9.81 9.54
CA SER A 133 -11.39 -8.84 9.85
C SER A 133 -12.80 -9.40 9.68
N THR A 134 -12.94 -10.66 9.27
CA THR A 134 -14.22 -11.28 8.93
C THR A 134 -14.46 -12.56 9.70
N ASN A 135 -15.71 -13.04 9.67
CA ASN A 135 -16.09 -14.35 10.25
C ASN A 135 -15.89 -15.52 9.26
N TYR A 136 -15.31 -15.27 8.08
CA TYR A 136 -15.05 -16.31 7.10
C TYR A 136 -13.82 -17.13 7.47
N THR A 137 -13.88 -18.43 7.21
CA THR A 137 -12.77 -19.35 7.54
C THR A 137 -11.80 -19.57 6.39
N SER A 138 -12.17 -19.17 5.17
CA SER A 138 -11.34 -19.34 3.98
C SER A 138 -11.46 -18.17 3.03
N LEU A 139 -10.37 -17.91 2.29
CA LEU A 139 -10.37 -16.89 1.24
C LEU A 139 -11.34 -17.23 0.10
N ASN A 140 -11.53 -18.52 -0.21
CA ASN A 140 -12.45 -18.96 -1.25
C ASN A 140 -13.91 -18.62 -0.89
N GLU A 141 -14.32 -18.86 0.36
CA GLU A 141 -15.65 -18.51 0.84
C GLU A 141 -15.90 -17.00 0.80
N LEU A 142 -14.94 -16.23 1.32
CA LEU A 142 -14.98 -14.77 1.32
C LEU A 142 -15.03 -14.19 -0.11
N GLU A 143 -14.20 -14.70 -1.03
CA GLU A 143 -14.19 -14.28 -2.44
C GLU A 143 -15.52 -14.56 -3.14
N ARG A 144 -16.05 -15.79 -3.00
CA ARG A 144 -17.32 -16.17 -3.61
C ARG A 144 -18.46 -15.27 -3.14
N GLU A 145 -18.51 -14.97 -1.85
CA GLU A 145 -19.53 -14.07 -1.32
C GLU A 145 -19.42 -12.67 -1.92
N TYR A 146 -18.21 -12.13 -2.01
CA TYR A 146 -18.02 -10.77 -2.53
C TYR A 146 -18.21 -10.68 -4.04
N ILE A 147 -17.83 -11.70 -4.82
CA ILE A 147 -18.18 -11.77 -6.25
C ILE A 147 -19.70 -11.72 -6.43
N ARG A 148 -20.44 -12.44 -5.57
CA ARG A 148 -21.92 -12.44 -5.58
C ARG A 148 -22.50 -11.09 -5.17
N LEU A 149 -22.01 -10.49 -4.09
CA LEU A 149 -22.50 -9.23 -3.54
C LEU A 149 -22.29 -8.06 -4.51
N PHE A 150 -21.16 -8.05 -5.21
CA PHE A 150 -20.79 -7.01 -6.17
C PHE A 150 -21.20 -7.33 -7.62
N ASP A 151 -21.82 -8.48 -7.84
CA ASP A 151 -22.23 -8.98 -9.16
C ASP A 151 -21.12 -8.92 -10.23
N SER A 152 -19.88 -9.14 -9.78
CA SER A 152 -18.70 -8.88 -10.60
C SER A 152 -18.45 -9.95 -11.68
N TYR A 153 -19.19 -11.06 -11.62
CA TYR A 153 -19.14 -12.14 -12.61
C TYR A 153 -20.06 -11.88 -13.81
N GLU A 154 -21.31 -11.50 -13.57
CA GLU A 154 -22.27 -11.25 -14.65
C GLU A 154 -22.07 -9.83 -15.22
N ASN A 155 -21.74 -8.85 -14.37
CA ASN A 155 -21.67 -7.42 -14.70
C ASN A 155 -20.31 -6.80 -14.34
N GLY A 156 -19.22 -7.57 -14.42
CA GLY A 156 -17.89 -7.07 -14.11
C GLY A 156 -16.75 -7.80 -14.82
N TYR A 157 -15.55 -7.69 -14.26
CA TYR A 157 -14.34 -8.26 -14.84
C TYR A 157 -14.10 -9.73 -14.46
N ASN A 158 -14.82 -10.29 -13.47
CA ASN A 158 -14.61 -11.67 -13.06
C ASN A 158 -15.11 -12.63 -14.14
N ARG A 159 -14.28 -13.61 -14.50
CA ARG A 159 -14.63 -14.67 -15.47
C ARG A 159 -15.04 -15.98 -14.80
N THR A 160 -15.01 -16.03 -13.47
CA THR A 160 -15.47 -17.16 -12.65
C THR A 160 -16.22 -16.63 -11.43
N ARG A 161 -17.07 -17.48 -10.83
CA ARG A 161 -17.80 -17.15 -9.58
C ARG A 161 -16.94 -17.31 -8.31
N GLY A 162 -15.61 -17.34 -8.46
CA GLY A 162 -14.64 -17.61 -7.39
C GLY A 162 -13.99 -18.98 -7.54
N ASN A 163 -12.86 -19.17 -6.84
CA ASN A 163 -12.13 -20.44 -6.86
C ASN A 163 -12.76 -21.49 -5.92
N ASN A 164 -12.47 -22.76 -6.19
CA ASN A 164 -12.84 -23.90 -5.34
C ASN A 164 -11.81 -24.14 -4.24
#